data_AF-A0A3A0A1W0-F1
#
_entry.id   AF-A0A3A0A1W0-F1
#
_cell.length_a   1.000
_cell.length_b   1.000
_cell.length_c   1.000
_cell.angle_alpha   90.00
_cell.angle_beta   90.00
_cell.angle_gamma   90.00
#
_symmetry.space_group_name_H-M   'P 1'
#
loop_
_entity.id
_entity.type
_entity.pdbx_description
1 polymer ?
#
loop_
_entity_poly.entity_id
_entity_poly.type
_entity_poly.pdbx_seq_one_letter_code
_entity_poly.pdbx_strand_id
1 'polypeptide(L)'
;MSYGRLARFLLPLAITSIVVELGSQVLNGGMARVPHATQTLAAYGLAWGLVLFLGSPLGQAKELGLVLVVDRDSLGAVRRFVIVSGLVLMAGLASLTLTPLGDWVIEGLHGVDHELGAVVRTALLWLVPYPLIKGLALFHAGLLLRVRRTAVVSYATL
;
A
#
# COMPACT_ATOMS: atom_id res chain seq x y z
N MET A 1 -19.20 5.22 27.76
CA MET A 1 -19.39 4.83 26.33
C MET A 1 -19.42 3.31 26.27
N SER A 2 -20.48 2.69 25.74
CA SER A 2 -20.68 1.23 25.84
C SER A 2 -19.72 0.44 24.92
N TYR A 3 -18.90 -0.44 25.52
CA TYR A 3 -17.94 -1.33 24.86
C TYR A 3 -18.56 -2.15 23.70
N GLY A 4 -19.84 -2.51 23.79
CA GLY A 4 -20.54 -3.26 22.73
C GLY A 4 -20.74 -2.48 21.43
N ARG A 5 -20.82 -1.15 21.50
CA ARG A 5 -20.94 -0.27 20.31
C ARG A 5 -19.58 -0.12 19.62
N LEU A 6 -18.50 -0.08 20.40
CA LEU A 6 -17.13 -0.07 19.90
C LEU A 6 -16.78 -1.39 19.21
N ALA A 7 -17.12 -2.52 19.85
CA ALA A 7 -16.91 -3.85 19.28
C ALA A 7 -17.64 -4.02 17.94
N ARG A 8 -18.92 -3.61 17.84
CA ARG A 8 -19.70 -3.71 16.59
C ARG A 8 -19.17 -2.81 15.46
N PHE A 9 -18.47 -1.72 15.80
CA PHE A 9 -17.79 -0.84 14.84
C PHE A 9 -16.41 -1.38 14.42
N LEU A 10 -15.66 -1.99 15.34
CA LEU A 10 -14.32 -2.52 15.09
C LEU A 10 -14.36 -3.91 14.44
N LEU A 11 -15.39 -4.72 14.69
CA LEU A 11 -15.51 -6.08 14.18
C LEU A 11 -15.39 -6.16 12.64
N PRO A 12 -16.09 -5.32 11.85
CA PRO A 12 -15.95 -5.35 10.39
C PRO A 12 -14.54 -4.97 9.94
N LEU A 13 -13.91 -4.00 10.60
CA LEU A 13 -12.53 -3.59 10.33
C LEU A 13 -11.53 -4.73 10.62
N ALA A 14 -11.67 -5.38 11.77
CA ALA A 14 -10.85 -6.53 12.15
C ALA A 14 -10.99 -7.69 11.14
N ILE A 15 -12.23 -8.00 10.73
CA ILE A 15 -12.49 -9.02 9.71
C ILE A 15 -11.81 -8.66 8.39
N THR A 16 -11.93 -7.41 7.93
CA THR A 16 -11.26 -6.99 6.68
C THR A 16 -9.74 -7.12 6.78
N SER A 17 -9.14 -6.76 7.91
CA SER A 17 -7.69 -6.92 8.11
C SER A 17 -7.28 -8.40 8.10
N ILE A 18 -8.04 -9.28 8.75
CA ILE A 18 -7.78 -10.72 8.74
C ILE A 18 -7.89 -11.29 7.33
N VAL A 19 -8.90 -10.89 6.56
CA VAL A 19 -9.07 -11.36 5.17
C VAL A 19 -7.90 -10.94 4.30
N VAL A 20 -7.42 -9.70 4.44
CA VAL A 20 -6.24 -9.21 3.71
C VAL A 20 -4.99 -10.00 4.10
N GLU A 21 -4.79 -10.26 5.39
CA GLU A 21 -3.64 -11.00 5.90
C GLU A 21 -3.68 -12.47 5.47
N LEU A 22 -4.85 -13.12 5.52
CA LEU A 22 -5.01 -14.48 5.01
C LEU A 22 -4.79 -14.54 3.49
N GLY A 23 -5.16 -13.49 2.76
CA GLY A 23 -4.87 -13.37 1.33
C GLY A 23 -3.37 -13.42 1.03
N SER A 24 -2.55 -12.74 1.83
CA SER A 24 -1.09 -12.79 1.69
C SER A 24 -0.53 -14.18 1.99
N GLN A 25 -1.08 -14.89 2.98
CA GLN A 25 -0.70 -16.27 3.29
C GLN A 25 -1.07 -17.25 2.17
N VAL A 26 -2.24 -17.09 1.55
CA VAL A 26 -2.64 -17.92 0.39
C VAL A 26 -1.72 -17.67 -0.79
N LEU A 27 -1.36 -16.42 -1.07
CA LEU A 27 -0.38 -16.06 -2.09
C LEU A 27 0.98 -16.72 -1.81
N ASN A 28 1.48 -16.61 -0.59
CA ASN A 28 2.73 -17.26 -0.17
C ASN A 28 2.67 -18.78 -0.31
N GLY A 29 1.55 -19.40 0.09
CA GLY A 29 1.32 -20.83 -0.06
C GLY A 29 1.24 -21.27 -1.52
N GLY A 30 0.73 -20.41 -2.41
CA GLY A 30 0.75 -20.62 -3.87
C GLY A 30 2.17 -20.55 -4.43
N MET A 31 2.93 -19.53 -4.06
CA MET A 31 4.35 -19.39 -4.45
C MET A 31 5.23 -20.52 -3.90
N ALA A 32 4.88 -21.10 -2.75
CA ALA A 32 5.59 -22.25 -2.20
C ALA A 32 5.41 -23.55 -3.01
N ARG A 33 4.42 -23.60 -3.92
CA ARG A 33 4.10 -24.78 -4.73
C ARG A 33 4.55 -24.68 -6.19
N VAL A 34 5.11 -23.54 -6.61
CA VAL A 34 5.68 -23.40 -7.96
C VAL A 34 7.12 -23.95 -8.01
N PRO A 35 7.62 -24.33 -9.21
CA PRO A 35 9.04 -24.60 -9.40
C PRO A 35 9.88 -23.41 -8.91
N HIS A 36 11.04 -23.68 -8.30
CA HIS A 36 11.91 -22.64 -7.72
C HIS A 36 11.24 -21.78 -6.63
N ALA A 37 10.42 -22.42 -5.77
CA ALA A 37 9.70 -21.78 -4.67
C ALA A 37 10.57 -20.88 -3.79
N THR A 38 11.77 -21.33 -3.37
CA THR A 38 12.68 -20.54 -2.54
C THR A 38 13.13 -19.25 -3.22
N GLN A 39 13.50 -19.33 -4.51
CA GLN A 39 13.91 -18.18 -5.31
C GLN A 39 12.74 -17.20 -5.49
N THR A 40 11.55 -17.72 -5.80
CA THR A 40 10.33 -16.92 -5.98
C THR A 40 9.93 -16.19 -4.70
N LEU A 41 9.94 -16.88 -3.56
CA LEU A 41 9.60 -16.30 -2.26
C LEU A 41 10.63 -15.26 -1.81
N ALA A 42 11.92 -15.53 -2.02
CA ALA A 42 12.98 -14.55 -1.73
C ALA A 42 12.84 -13.30 -2.61
N ALA A 43 12.60 -13.50 -3.91
CA ALA A 43 12.42 -12.41 -4.86
C ALA A 43 11.20 -11.54 -4.51
N TYR A 44 10.07 -12.19 -4.24
CA TYR A 44 8.85 -11.50 -3.84
C TYR A 44 9.02 -10.75 -2.51
N GLY A 45 9.67 -11.36 -1.52
CA GLY A 45 9.93 -10.72 -0.23
C GLY A 45 10.76 -9.45 -0.37
N LEU A 46 11.84 -9.50 -1.17
CA LEU A 46 12.69 -8.35 -1.43
C LEU A 46 11.94 -7.26 -2.22
N ALA A 47 11.23 -7.63 -3.30
CA ALA A 47 10.44 -6.71 -4.10
C ALA A 47 9.36 -6.02 -3.26
N TRP A 48 8.64 -6.78 -2.43
CA TRP A 48 7.61 -6.27 -1.55
C TRP A 48 8.19 -5.33 -0.48
N GLY A 49 9.35 -5.67 0.09
CA GLY A 49 10.06 -4.82 1.05
C GLY A 49 10.40 -3.45 0.47
N LEU A 50 10.92 -3.41 -0.76
CA LEU A 50 11.21 -2.16 -1.47
C LEU A 50 9.95 -1.34 -1.73
N VAL A 51 8.85 -1.99 -2.14
CA VAL A 51 7.55 -1.34 -2.37
C VAL A 51 6.98 -0.76 -1.08
N LEU A 52 7.10 -1.46 0.04
CA LEU A 52 6.65 -0.95 1.35
C LEU A 52 7.51 0.22 1.82
N PHE A 53 8.83 0.15 1.65
CA PHE A 53 9.75 1.20 2.04
C PHE A 53 9.49 2.49 1.26
N LEU A 54 9.47 2.41 -0.08
CA LEU A 54 9.17 3.56 -0.95
C LEU A 54 7.71 4.01 -0.81
N GLY A 55 6.78 3.09 -0.58
CA GLY A 55 5.36 3.37 -0.43
C GLY A 55 4.95 3.99 0.92
N SER A 56 5.81 3.93 1.93
CA SER A 56 5.55 4.39 3.30
C SER A 56 5.00 5.83 3.40
N PRO A 57 5.50 6.83 2.63
CA PRO A 57 4.97 8.20 2.68
C PRO A 57 3.48 8.29 2.34
N LEU A 58 2.98 7.43 1.46
CA LEU A 58 1.56 7.36 1.11
C LEU A 58 0.73 6.53 2.09
N GLY A 59 1.34 5.86 3.07
CA GLY A 59 0.63 5.12 4.11
C GLY A 59 -0.35 5.99 4.90
N GLN A 60 -0.06 7.28 5.02
CA GLN A 60 -0.90 8.25 5.73
C GLN A 60 -1.95 8.94 4.85
N ALA A 61 -2.10 8.56 3.57
CA ALA A 61 -3.05 9.20 2.64
C ALA A 61 -4.51 9.18 3.15
N LYS A 62 -4.86 8.17 3.95
CA LYS A 62 -6.14 8.08 4.65
C LYS A 62 -6.36 9.22 5.64
N GLU A 63 -5.35 9.57 6.42
CA GLU A 63 -5.43 10.66 7.39
C GLU A 63 -5.49 12.01 6.70
N LEU A 64 -4.75 12.18 5.58
CA LEU A 64 -4.83 13.36 4.75
C LEU A 64 -6.26 13.61 4.25
N GLY A 65 -6.92 12.58 3.72
CA GLY A 65 -8.31 12.66 3.27
C GLY A 65 -9.31 12.92 4.41
N LEU A 66 -9.04 12.39 5.61
CA LEU A 66 -9.92 12.51 6.77
C LEU A 66 -9.83 13.91 7.44
N VAL A 67 -8.62 14.47 7.55
CA VAL A 67 -8.33 15.66 8.36
C VAL A 67 -8.16 16.92 7.52
N LEU A 68 -7.42 16.85 6.39
CA LEU A 68 -7.04 18.04 5.63
C LEU A 68 -8.08 18.45 4.58
N VAL A 69 -8.97 17.56 4.18
CA VAL A 69 -10.06 17.90 3.26
C VAL A 69 -11.16 18.57 4.08
N VAL A 70 -11.33 19.88 3.93
CA VAL A 70 -12.36 20.67 4.63
C VAL A 70 -13.45 21.11 3.65
N ASP A 71 -13.04 21.53 2.46
CA ASP A 71 -13.80 22.18 1.39
C ASP A 71 -13.39 21.60 0.01
N ARG A 72 -13.93 22.17 -1.09
CA ARG A 72 -13.66 21.66 -2.45
C ARG A 72 -12.24 21.95 -2.94
N ASP A 73 -11.63 23.04 -2.52
CA ASP A 73 -10.28 23.43 -2.93
C ASP A 73 -9.25 22.56 -2.19
N SER A 74 -9.44 22.33 -0.89
CA SER A 74 -8.60 21.39 -0.14
C SER A 74 -8.76 19.94 -0.63
N LEU A 75 -9.95 19.53 -1.09
CA LEU A 75 -10.14 18.24 -1.76
C LEU A 75 -9.25 18.12 -3.01
N GLY A 76 -9.25 19.15 -3.86
CA GLY A 76 -8.44 19.20 -5.08
C GLY A 76 -6.94 19.15 -4.77
N ALA A 77 -6.49 19.94 -3.78
CA ALA A 77 -5.10 20.00 -3.36
C ALA A 77 -4.60 18.67 -2.80
N VAL A 78 -5.34 18.05 -1.87
CA VAL A 78 -4.96 16.76 -1.27
C VAL A 78 -5.00 15.64 -2.32
N ARG A 79 -6.01 15.62 -3.19
CA ARG A 79 -6.08 14.63 -4.28
C ARG A 79 -4.87 14.76 -5.21
N ARG A 80 -4.51 15.99 -5.60
CA ARG A 80 -3.32 16.25 -6.43
C ARG A 80 -2.05 15.79 -5.72
N PHE A 81 -1.90 16.08 -4.44
CA PHE A 81 -0.76 15.61 -3.64
C PHE A 81 -0.65 14.09 -3.64
N VAL A 82 -1.75 13.36 -3.41
CA VAL A 82 -1.76 11.89 -3.41
C VAL A 82 -1.40 11.33 -4.79
N ILE A 83 -1.96 11.89 -5.87
CA ILE A 83 -1.65 11.45 -7.23
C ILE A 83 -0.20 11.72 -7.59
N VAL A 84 0.29 12.95 -7.37
CA VAL A 84 1.68 13.33 -7.69
C VAL A 84 2.66 12.50 -6.88
N SER A 85 2.44 12.35 -5.58
CA SER A 85 3.28 11.50 -4.73
C SER A 85 3.24 10.04 -5.19
N GLY A 86 2.07 9.52 -5.56
CA GLY A 86 1.92 8.17 -6.11
C GLY A 86 2.68 7.98 -7.42
N LEU A 87 2.63 8.95 -8.32
CA LEU A 87 3.38 8.94 -9.58
C LEU A 87 4.88 9.04 -9.35
N VAL A 88 5.34 9.87 -8.41
CA VAL A 88 6.76 9.99 -8.04
C VAL A 88 7.29 8.67 -7.49
N LEU A 89 6.54 8.03 -6.58
CA LEU A 89 6.92 6.73 -6.03
C LEU A 89 6.88 5.60 -7.06
N MET A 90 5.86 5.61 -7.93
CA MET A 90 5.76 4.69 -9.06
C MET A 90 6.96 4.86 -10.01
N ALA A 91 7.34 6.10 -10.34
CA ALA A 91 8.52 6.38 -11.16
C ALA A 91 9.81 5.95 -10.46
N GLY A 92 9.92 6.15 -9.15
CA GLY A 92 11.04 5.67 -8.33
C GLY A 92 11.19 4.15 -8.42
N LEU A 93 10.10 3.39 -8.22
CA LEU A 93 10.11 1.94 -8.38
C LEU A 93 10.42 1.50 -9.81
N ALA A 94 9.82 2.16 -10.81
CA ALA A 94 10.09 1.86 -12.22
C ALA A 94 11.57 2.12 -12.58
N SER A 95 12.20 3.12 -11.98
CA SER A 95 13.63 3.38 -12.18
C SER A 95 14.49 2.22 -11.67
N LEU A 96 14.11 1.57 -10.58
CA LEU A 96 14.82 0.39 -10.04
C LEU A 96 14.66 -0.86 -10.93
N THR A 97 13.66 -0.90 -11.80
CA THR A 97 13.44 -2.06 -12.69
C THR A 97 13.93 -1.83 -14.11
N LEU A 98 13.86 -0.59 -14.60
CA LEU A 98 14.12 -0.23 -16.00
C LEU A 98 15.51 0.36 -16.22
N THR A 99 16.27 0.64 -15.17
CA THR A 99 17.59 1.26 -15.27
C THR A 99 18.68 0.44 -14.57
N PRO A 100 19.97 0.67 -14.86
CA PRO A 100 21.08 -0.02 -14.19
C PRO A 100 21.15 0.26 -12.68
N LEU A 101 20.43 1.27 -12.18
CA LEU A 101 20.32 1.54 -10.73
C LEU A 101 19.77 0.31 -9.99
N GLY A 102 18.90 -0.47 -10.63
CA GLY A 102 18.41 -1.71 -10.06
C GLY A 102 19.50 -2.74 -9.79
N ASP A 103 20.55 -2.82 -10.61
CA ASP A 103 21.62 -3.80 -10.42
C ASP A 103 22.41 -3.44 -9.17
N TRP A 104 22.67 -2.15 -8.97
CA TRP A 104 23.35 -1.66 -7.78
C TRP A 104 22.50 -1.80 -6.50
N VAL A 105 21.21 -1.44 -6.56
CA VAL A 105 20.31 -1.46 -5.39
C VAL A 105 19.82 -2.86 -5.05
N ILE A 106 19.54 -3.70 -6.04
CA ILE A 106 19.02 -5.05 -5.82
C ILE A 106 20.21 -5.98 -5.59
N GLU A 107 21.11 -6.15 -6.56
CA GLU A 107 22.21 -7.12 -6.47
C GLU A 107 23.31 -6.63 -5.51
N GLY A 108 23.75 -5.38 -5.66
CA GLY A 108 24.85 -4.83 -4.86
C GLY A 108 24.51 -4.64 -3.38
N LEU A 109 23.43 -3.92 -3.08
CA LEU A 109 23.07 -3.61 -1.68
C LEU A 109 22.56 -4.83 -0.90
N HIS A 110 21.82 -5.74 -1.56
CA HIS A 110 21.26 -6.93 -0.90
C HIS A 110 22.12 -8.19 -1.07
N GLY A 111 23.24 -8.11 -1.81
CA GLY A 111 24.18 -9.21 -1.98
C GLY A 111 23.60 -10.41 -2.72
N VAL A 112 22.71 -10.14 -3.69
CA VAL A 112 21.96 -11.17 -4.42
C VAL A 112 22.62 -11.47 -5.75
N ASP A 113 22.57 -12.72 -6.20
CA ASP A 113 23.09 -13.09 -7.52
C ASP A 113 22.24 -12.51 -8.65
N HIS A 114 22.82 -12.47 -9.85
CA HIS A 114 22.17 -11.87 -11.02
C HIS A 114 20.87 -12.59 -11.40
N GLU A 115 20.81 -13.92 -11.20
CA GLU A 115 19.63 -14.71 -11.50
C GLU A 115 18.45 -14.35 -10.58
N LEU A 116 18.67 -14.27 -9.26
CA LEU A 116 17.64 -13.82 -8.32
C LEU A 116 17.32 -12.34 -8.51
N GLY A 117 18.31 -11.49 -8.82
CA GLY A 117 18.14 -10.08 -9.15
C GLY A 117 17.17 -9.84 -10.31
N ALA A 118 17.26 -10.64 -11.37
CA ALA A 118 16.34 -10.58 -12.51
C ALA A 118 14.89 -10.94 -12.12
N VAL A 119 14.71 -11.94 -11.25
CA VAL A 119 13.39 -12.33 -10.72
C VAL A 119 12.81 -11.22 -9.83
N VAL A 120 13.64 -10.60 -8.98
CA VAL A 120 13.24 -9.46 -8.13
C VAL A 120 12.78 -8.28 -8.98
N ARG A 121 13.52 -7.92 -10.03
CA ARG A 121 13.14 -6.85 -10.95
C ARG A 121 11.81 -7.12 -11.65
N THR A 122 11.59 -8.37 -12.06
CA THR A 122 10.33 -8.78 -12.69
C THR A 122 9.18 -8.67 -11.69
N ALA A 123 9.36 -9.13 -10.45
CA ALA A 123 8.36 -9.00 -9.39
C ALA A 123 8.08 -7.51 -9.05
N LEU A 124 9.12 -6.69 -8.94
CA LEU A 124 9.01 -5.24 -8.74
C LEU A 124 8.23 -4.58 -9.85
N LEU A 125 8.46 -4.93 -11.11
CA LEU A 125 7.80 -4.34 -12.27
C LEU A 125 6.27 -4.49 -12.18
N TRP A 126 5.79 -5.66 -11.75
CA TRP A 126 4.37 -5.91 -11.50
C TRP A 126 3.82 -5.10 -10.32
N LEU A 127 4.68 -4.77 -9.35
CA LEU A 127 4.33 -4.00 -8.15
C LEU A 127 4.50 -2.48 -8.33
N VAL A 128 5.10 -2.00 -9.42
CA VAL A 128 5.26 -0.57 -9.74
C VAL A 128 3.95 0.24 -9.56
N PRO A 129 2.78 -0.16 -10.06
CA PRO A 129 1.55 0.63 -9.89
C PRO A 129 0.97 0.59 -8.46
N TYR A 130 1.48 -0.29 -7.59
CA TYR A 130 0.90 -0.54 -6.27
C TYR A 130 0.83 0.71 -5.36
N PRO A 131 1.87 1.54 -5.20
CA PRO A 131 1.80 2.71 -4.31
C PRO A 131 0.75 3.72 -4.73
N LEU A 132 0.56 3.94 -6.04
CA LEU A 132 -0.46 4.84 -6.57
C LEU A 132 -1.87 4.33 -6.27
N ILE A 133 -2.12 3.05 -6.57
CA ILE A 133 -3.42 2.40 -6.31
C ILE A 133 -3.73 2.43 -4.80
N LYS A 134 -2.76 2.05 -3.96
CA LYS A 134 -2.90 2.04 -2.50
C LYS A 134 -3.15 3.44 -1.94
N GLY A 135 -2.37 4.43 -2.38
CA GLY A 135 -2.53 5.82 -1.96
C GLY A 135 -3.92 6.37 -2.28
N LEU A 136 -4.42 6.10 -3.49
CA LEU A 136 -5.78 6.47 -3.87
C LEU A 136 -6.83 5.73 -3.04
N ALA A 137 -6.69 4.42 -2.84
CA ALA A 137 -7.62 3.63 -2.03
C ALA A 137 -7.69 4.15 -0.59
N LEU A 138 -6.54 4.44 0.03
CA LEU A 138 -6.47 5.01 1.38
C LEU A 138 -7.09 6.40 1.45
N PHE A 139 -6.80 7.26 0.48
CA PHE A 139 -7.40 8.59 0.39
C PHE A 139 -8.94 8.54 0.33
N HIS A 140 -9.51 7.69 -0.54
CA HIS A 140 -10.97 7.52 -0.63
C HIS A 140 -11.56 6.93 0.66
N ALA A 141 -10.87 5.98 1.30
CA ALA A 141 -11.28 5.47 2.61
C ALA A 141 -11.33 6.59 3.67
N GLY A 142 -10.37 7.53 3.64
CA GLY A 142 -10.36 8.72 4.49
C GLY A 142 -11.58 9.61 4.29
N LEU A 143 -11.94 9.89 3.03
CA LEU A 143 -13.13 10.67 2.67
C LEU A 143 -14.43 10.00 3.16
N LEU A 144 -14.56 8.69 2.96
CA LEU A 144 -15.73 7.92 3.40
C LEU A 144 -15.88 7.91 4.94
N LEU A 145 -14.77 7.81 5.67
CA LEU A 145 -14.75 7.89 7.13
C LEU A 145 -15.17 9.26 7.64
N ARG A 146 -14.79 10.33 6.94
CA ARG A 146 -15.19 11.70 7.27
C ARG A 146 -16.72 11.86 7.22
N VAL A 147 -17.35 11.38 6.14
CA VAL A 147 -18.83 11.41 5.98
C VAL A 147 -19.54 10.62 7.07
N ARG A 148 -18.99 9.47 7.49
CA ARG A 148 -19.56 8.72 8.62
C ARG A 148 -19.38 9.44 9.95
N ARG A 149 -18.27 10.15 10.18
CA ARG A 149 -18.08 10.96 11.39
C ARG A 149 -19.05 12.14 11.43
N THR A 150 -19.32 12.82 10.32
CA THR A 150 -20.30 13.92 10.29
C THR A 150 -21.71 13.43 10.63
N ALA A 151 -22.11 12.24 10.16
CA ALA A 151 -23.38 11.63 10.55
C ALA A 151 -23.46 11.36 12.06
N VAL A 152 -22.42 10.79 12.66
CA VAL A 152 -22.37 10.51 14.10
C VAL A 152 -22.41 11.79 14.95
N VAL A 153 -21.72 12.86 14.52
CA VAL A 153 -21.76 14.17 15.20
C VAL A 153 -23.15 14.80 15.09
N SER A 154 -23.78 14.72 13.91
CA SER A 154 -25.12 15.27 13.68
C SER A 154 -26.19 14.57 14.52
N TYR A 155 -26.09 13.24 14.70
CA TYR A 155 -26.98 12.49 15.61
C TYR A 155 -26.73 12.78 17.09
N ALA A 156 -25.54 13.25 17.47
CA ALA A 156 -25.22 13.57 18.85
C ALA A 156 -25.66 14.98 19.28
N THR A 157 -26.07 15.82 18.32
CA THR A 157 -26.49 17.21 18.56
C THR A 157 -28.02 17.38 18.59
N LEU A 158 -28.78 16.34 18.19
CA LEU A 158 -30.23 16.23 18.37
C LEU A 158 -30.54 15.52 19.69
#